data_AF-A0AAW2A7X6-F1
#
_entry.id   AF-A0AAW2A7X6-F1
#
_cell.length_a   1.000
_cell.length_b   1.000
_cell.length_c   1.000
_cell.angle_alpha   90.00
_cell.angle_beta   90.00
_cell.angle_gamma   90.00
#
_symmetry.space_group_name_H-M   'P 1'
#
loop_
_entity.id
_entity.type
_entity.pdbx_description
1 polymer ?
#
loop_
_entity_poly.entity_id
_entity_poly.type
_entity_poly.pdbx_seq_one_letter_code
_entity_poly.pdbx_strand_id
1 'polypeptide(L)'
;MASKCPECGSSNVVEDDLYSQRQWVCEDCGSVVSEGHLTTLLSDETQGRDVPYHASTEVVKKPCRNLIAGFIRVRALCRILRLSNAMESEVVSLFESAYNLPNFLHVTLTKKEILGGCCLLCVCRQRNWPVSMGTVGYLLGADNSAVGSVYQELIKSLNIQATTAGITDLMESFCYEFKLGPQQVEEVLSESPQRLLDRVSALIELAADTWIVTGRQPLPLIMGSVYVAWQSLNPMARMKYTFTTFCKIGKVPEQSWRKSRDTALKRVNELLEVLCKLGRELPWLRGAAVEHNTVATLVDDILKHRKALLLRAVKKYEQQLQNELSETQTTECDNDPSESNRSDSSSSETPAVMSSDQAECENPADEEATDCQPSPTHWGKRHLFLPPCVKSCKRQKVDVPQLEVTGDEDISDSEIESYIRSQDEIKLYLKAQKELKQA
;
A
#
# COMPACT_ATOMS: atom_id res chain seq x y z
N MET A 1 -1.14 18.00 63.12
CA MET A 1 -2.04 16.94 63.62
C MET A 1 -1.34 16.18 64.72
N ALA A 2 -2.07 15.73 65.75
CA ALA A 2 -1.49 14.96 66.85
C ALA A 2 -1.40 13.47 66.46
N SER A 3 -0.23 12.86 66.58
CA SER A 3 0.01 11.44 66.27
C SER A 3 -0.27 10.49 67.45
N LYS A 4 -0.96 10.99 68.48
CA LYS A 4 -1.37 10.26 69.68
C LYS A 4 -2.70 10.79 70.20
N CYS A 5 -3.51 9.90 70.76
CA CYS A 5 -4.75 10.25 71.47
C CYS A 5 -4.44 11.06 72.75
N PRO A 6 -5.14 12.18 73.01
CA PRO A 6 -4.93 12.98 74.21
C PRO A 6 -5.45 12.32 75.49
N GLU A 7 -6.47 11.47 75.40
CA GLU A 7 -7.09 10.77 76.54
C GLU A 7 -6.23 9.59 77.04
N CYS A 8 -5.88 8.66 76.16
CA CYS A 8 -5.18 7.41 76.53
C CYS A 8 -3.69 7.38 76.19
N GLY A 9 -3.17 8.38 75.45
CA GLY A 9 -1.78 8.44 75.01
C GLY A 9 -1.38 7.46 73.89
N SER A 10 -2.29 6.60 73.43
CA SER A 10 -2.02 5.63 72.36
C SER A 10 -1.73 6.31 71.03
N SER A 11 -0.87 5.69 70.21
CA SER A 11 -0.63 6.06 68.82
C SER A 11 -1.60 5.38 67.84
N ASN A 12 -2.50 4.51 68.30
CA ASN A 12 -3.47 3.82 67.44
C ASN A 12 -4.68 4.72 67.13
N VAL A 13 -4.47 5.70 66.24
CA VAL A 13 -5.48 6.66 65.79
C VAL A 13 -5.71 6.47 64.30
N VAL A 14 -6.95 6.21 63.91
CA VAL A 14 -7.38 5.83 62.56
C VAL A 14 -8.34 6.87 61.99
N GLU A 15 -8.33 7.05 60.67
CA GLU A 15 -9.28 7.90 59.93
C GLU A 15 -10.55 7.09 59.64
N ASP A 16 -11.69 7.50 60.20
CA ASP A 16 -13.03 6.96 59.90
C ASP A 16 -13.78 7.94 58.98
N ASP A 17 -14.50 7.40 57.99
CA ASP A 17 -15.22 8.12 56.92
C ASP A 17 -16.75 8.06 57.15
N LEU A 18 -17.18 7.98 58.42
CA LEU A 18 -18.58 7.81 58.80
C LEU A 18 -19.44 9.04 58.45
N TYR A 19 -20.57 8.80 57.78
CA TYR A 19 -21.55 9.83 57.39
C TYR A 19 -20.95 11.08 56.70
N SER A 20 -20.05 10.87 55.74
CA SER A 20 -19.45 11.89 54.85
C SER A 20 -18.53 12.92 55.53
N GLN A 21 -18.07 12.66 56.75
CA GLN A 21 -17.03 13.44 57.41
C GLN A 21 -15.84 12.55 57.77
N ARG A 22 -14.63 13.11 57.60
CA ARG A 22 -13.39 12.50 58.07
C ARG A 22 -13.19 12.81 59.54
N GLN A 23 -13.13 11.78 60.36
CA GLN A 23 -12.87 11.89 61.79
C GLN A 23 -11.67 11.03 62.17
N TRP A 24 -10.80 11.55 63.03
CA TRP A 24 -9.66 10.79 63.55
C TRP A 24 -10.04 10.24 64.92
N VAL A 25 -10.15 8.92 65.05
CA VAL A 25 -10.64 8.23 66.24
C VAL A 25 -9.58 7.26 66.75
N CYS A 26 -9.39 7.19 68.08
CA CYS A 26 -8.49 6.23 68.69
C CYS A 26 -9.22 4.89 68.92
N GLU A 27 -8.81 3.81 68.25
CA GLU A 27 -9.46 2.49 68.36
C GLU A 27 -9.45 1.98 69.81
N ASP A 28 -8.32 2.18 70.52
CA ASP A 28 -8.08 1.60 71.85
C ASP A 28 -8.99 2.18 72.96
N CYS A 29 -9.66 3.31 72.72
CA CYS A 29 -10.52 3.97 73.72
C CYS A 29 -11.80 4.63 73.15
N GLY A 30 -12.00 4.65 71.83
CA GLY A 30 -13.14 5.30 71.17
C GLY A 30 -13.12 6.84 71.18
N SER A 31 -12.07 7.48 71.72
CA SER A 31 -12.00 8.94 71.77
C SER A 31 -11.68 9.55 70.40
N VAL A 32 -12.47 10.55 70.01
CA VAL A 32 -12.22 11.34 68.80
C VAL A 32 -11.08 12.33 69.06
N VAL A 33 -10.00 12.21 68.29
CA VAL A 33 -8.77 13.00 68.39
C VAL A 33 -8.86 14.30 67.58
N SER A 34 -9.60 14.27 66.46
CA SER A 34 -10.04 15.48 65.76
C SER A 34 -11.21 15.19 64.82
N GLU A 35 -12.29 15.95 64.96
CA GLU A 35 -13.41 15.99 64.01
C GLU A 35 -13.08 16.92 62.82
N GLY A 36 -13.60 16.61 61.63
CA GLY A 36 -13.64 17.55 60.52
C GLY A 36 -14.52 18.76 60.87
N HIS A 37 -14.00 19.98 60.67
CA HIS A 37 -14.68 21.18 61.15
C HIS A 37 -15.94 21.49 60.32
N LEU A 38 -17.12 21.45 60.95
CA LEU A 38 -18.38 21.92 60.36
C LEU A 38 -18.40 23.45 60.31
N THR A 39 -17.77 24.02 59.27
CA THR A 39 -17.75 25.46 58.98
C THR A 39 -19.14 25.97 58.62
N THR A 40 -19.89 26.41 59.62
CA THR A 40 -21.21 27.07 59.50
C THR A 40 -21.10 28.60 59.56
N LEU A 41 -19.92 29.14 59.28
CA LEU A 41 -19.66 30.57 59.22
C LEU A 41 -19.86 31.09 57.78
N LEU A 42 -20.75 32.08 57.65
CA LEU A 42 -21.15 32.72 56.38
C LEU A 42 -19.97 33.29 55.56
N SER A 43 -18.79 33.47 56.19
CA SER A 43 -17.55 33.86 55.51
C SER A 43 -17.04 32.79 54.55
N ASP A 44 -17.15 31.52 54.92
CA ASP A 44 -16.52 30.41 54.20
C ASP A 44 -17.39 29.96 53.02
N GLU A 45 -18.70 30.23 53.06
CA GLU A 45 -19.61 30.10 51.92
C GLU A 45 -19.18 30.97 50.71
N THR A 46 -18.39 32.04 50.92
CA THR A 46 -17.82 32.83 49.82
C THR A 46 -16.66 32.15 49.10
N GLN A 47 -16.11 31.07 49.68
CA GLN A 47 -15.02 30.26 49.10
C GLN A 47 -15.47 28.83 48.79
N GLY A 48 -16.58 28.38 49.38
CA GLY A 48 -17.35 27.23 48.92
C GLY A 48 -17.84 27.46 47.50
N ARG A 49 -17.16 26.87 46.52
CA ARG A 49 -17.78 26.65 45.20
C ARG A 49 -19.03 25.80 45.40
N ASP A 50 -20.16 26.26 44.87
CA ASP A 50 -21.29 25.39 44.57
C ASP A 50 -20.76 24.14 43.85
N VAL A 51 -20.85 22.98 44.50
CA VAL A 51 -20.73 21.68 43.83
C VAL A 51 -22.16 21.29 43.48
N PRO A 52 -22.65 21.65 42.28
CA PRO A 52 -24.03 21.39 41.92
C PRO A 52 -24.29 19.88 41.96
N TYR A 53 -25.52 19.50 42.34
CA TYR A 53 -25.91 18.10 42.53
C TYR A 53 -25.51 17.17 41.36
N HIS A 54 -25.53 17.68 40.12
CA HIS A 54 -25.12 16.90 38.95
C HIS A 54 -23.62 16.52 38.91
N ALA A 55 -22.75 17.24 39.63
CA ALA A 55 -21.32 16.96 39.75
C ALA A 55 -21.02 16.03 40.93
N SER A 56 -21.70 16.20 42.06
CA SER A 56 -21.58 15.27 43.21
C SER A 56 -22.25 13.92 42.94
N THR A 57 -23.26 13.87 42.07
CA THR A 57 -23.88 12.63 41.58
C THR A 57 -23.62 12.38 40.10
N GLU A 58 -22.45 12.77 39.55
CA GLU A 58 -22.11 12.39 38.16
C GLU A 58 -21.84 10.89 38.08
N VAL A 59 -22.91 10.12 37.83
CA VAL A 59 -22.82 8.69 37.56
C VAL A 59 -22.03 8.51 36.26
N VAL A 60 -20.74 8.16 36.42
CA VAL A 60 -19.79 7.89 35.32
C VAL A 60 -20.52 7.10 34.23
N LYS A 61 -20.70 7.75 33.08
CA LYS A 61 -21.63 7.31 32.02
C LYS A 61 -21.31 5.88 31.62
N LYS A 62 -22.17 4.92 32.03
CA LYS A 62 -21.93 3.49 31.81
C LYS A 62 -21.68 3.26 30.31
N PRO A 63 -20.51 2.74 29.90
CA PRO A 63 -20.14 2.65 28.50
C PRO A 63 -21.16 1.79 27.76
N CYS A 64 -21.55 2.21 26.55
CA CYS A 64 -22.62 1.53 25.83
C CYS A 64 -22.19 0.09 25.47
N ARG A 65 -23.16 -0.85 25.41
CA ARG A 65 -22.87 -2.28 25.19
C ARG A 65 -21.97 -2.52 23.97
N ASN A 66 -22.12 -1.71 22.93
CA ASN A 66 -21.37 -1.81 21.67
C ASN A 66 -19.92 -1.28 21.81
N LEU A 67 -19.66 -0.32 22.69
CA LEU A 67 -18.31 0.14 23.05
C LEU A 67 -17.58 -0.92 23.88
N ILE A 68 -18.27 -1.54 24.86
CA ILE A 68 -17.74 -2.66 25.65
C ILE A 68 -17.36 -3.84 24.73
N ALA A 69 -18.26 -4.25 23.82
CA ALA A 69 -17.98 -5.29 22.83
C ALA A 69 -16.81 -4.89 21.90
N GLY A 70 -16.74 -3.62 21.50
CA GLY A 70 -15.63 -3.05 20.74
C GLY A 70 -14.28 -3.22 21.46
N PHE A 71 -14.18 -2.83 22.73
CA PHE A 71 -12.97 -3.02 23.54
C PHE A 71 -12.54 -4.48 23.63
N ILE A 72 -13.49 -5.41 23.84
CA ILE A 72 -13.20 -6.85 23.90
C ILE A 72 -12.60 -7.32 22.56
N ARG A 73 -13.20 -6.94 21.42
CA ARG A 73 -12.72 -7.31 20.08
C ARG A 73 -11.37 -6.65 19.74
N VAL A 74 -11.16 -5.40 20.11
CA VAL A 74 -9.88 -4.68 19.95
C VAL A 74 -8.75 -5.35 20.72
N ARG A 75 -8.97 -5.69 22.00
CA ARG A 75 -7.99 -6.43 22.81
C ARG A 75 -7.73 -7.83 22.27
N ALA A 76 -8.75 -8.54 21.78
CA ALA A 76 -8.56 -9.83 21.12
C ALA A 76 -7.68 -9.72 19.86
N LEU A 77 -7.88 -8.71 19.01
CA LEU A 77 -7.03 -8.45 17.84
C LEU A 77 -5.57 -8.12 18.22
N CYS A 78 -5.37 -7.31 19.27
CA CYS A 78 -4.02 -7.02 19.80
C CYS A 78 -3.28 -8.30 20.21
N ARG A 79 -3.99 -9.25 20.85
CA ARG A 79 -3.43 -10.52 21.32
C ARG A 79 -3.18 -11.53 20.20
N ILE A 80 -4.06 -11.58 19.20
CA ILE A 80 -3.85 -12.36 17.97
C ILE A 80 -2.57 -11.90 17.25
N LEU A 81 -2.35 -10.59 17.17
CA LEU A 81 -1.15 -9.97 16.57
C LEU A 81 0.05 -9.85 17.53
N ARG A 82 -0.06 -10.39 18.76
CA ARG A 82 0.99 -10.40 19.81
C ARG A 82 1.61 -9.03 20.10
N LEU A 83 0.78 -7.98 20.11
CA LEU A 83 1.20 -6.62 20.48
C LEU A 83 1.58 -6.54 21.97
N SER A 84 2.44 -5.57 22.32
CA SER A 84 2.82 -5.31 23.71
C SER A 84 1.66 -4.65 24.49
N ASN A 85 1.65 -4.83 25.82
CA ASN A 85 0.61 -4.28 26.70
C ASN A 85 0.49 -2.74 26.61
N ALA A 86 1.61 -2.06 26.31
CA ALA A 86 1.63 -0.61 26.05
C ALA A 86 0.83 -0.28 24.77
N MET A 87 1.04 -1.03 23.68
CA MET A 87 0.28 -0.86 22.45
C MET A 87 -1.20 -1.27 22.62
N GLU A 88 -1.53 -2.34 23.35
CA GLU A 88 -2.93 -2.69 23.65
C GLU A 88 -3.65 -1.54 24.39
N SER A 89 -2.96 -0.87 25.32
CA SER A 89 -3.49 0.28 26.06
C SER A 89 -3.66 1.53 25.18
N GLU A 90 -2.66 1.84 24.36
CA GLU A 90 -2.67 2.95 23.40
C GLU A 90 -3.82 2.80 22.39
N VAL A 91 -3.97 1.62 21.78
CA VAL A 91 -5.06 1.30 20.84
C VAL A 91 -6.44 1.41 21.49
N VAL A 92 -6.60 0.97 22.76
CA VAL A 92 -7.86 1.09 23.49
C VAL A 92 -8.23 2.55 23.73
N SER A 93 -7.28 3.39 24.17
CA SER A 93 -7.52 4.83 24.38
C SER A 93 -7.85 5.57 23.07
N LEU A 94 -7.19 5.19 21.96
CA LEU A 94 -7.44 5.73 20.63
C LEU A 94 -8.84 5.34 20.13
N PHE A 95 -9.26 4.09 20.35
CA PHE A 95 -10.59 3.61 19.98
C PHE A 95 -11.70 4.29 20.79
N GLU A 96 -11.51 4.50 22.09
CA GLU A 96 -12.47 5.26 22.92
C GLU A 96 -12.61 6.71 22.43
N SER A 97 -11.47 7.37 22.18
CA SER A 97 -11.42 8.73 21.63
C SER A 97 -12.15 8.82 20.29
N ALA A 98 -11.90 7.86 19.39
CA ALA A 98 -12.52 7.81 18.07
C ALA A 98 -14.03 7.50 18.13
N TYR A 99 -14.48 6.62 19.03
CA TYR A 99 -15.89 6.21 19.13
C TYR A 99 -16.82 7.37 19.51
N ASN A 100 -16.30 8.32 20.29
CA ASN A 100 -17.04 9.49 20.77
C ASN A 100 -17.14 10.64 19.74
N LEU A 101 -16.47 10.55 18.59
CA LEU A 101 -16.53 11.57 17.54
C LEU A 101 -17.88 11.53 16.79
N PRO A 102 -18.44 12.69 16.37
CA PRO A 102 -19.73 12.75 15.68
C PRO A 102 -19.78 11.89 14.42
N ASN A 103 -18.67 11.81 13.68
CA ASN A 103 -18.51 10.99 12.47
C ASN A 103 -18.67 9.48 12.72
N PHE A 104 -18.48 9.01 13.96
CA PHE A 104 -18.53 7.59 14.33
C PHE A 104 -19.67 7.23 15.29
N LEU A 105 -20.31 8.20 15.96
CA LEU A 105 -21.47 7.96 16.82
C LEU A 105 -22.64 7.30 16.09
N HIS A 106 -23.11 7.86 14.98
CA HIS A 106 -24.35 7.46 14.28
C HIS A 106 -24.09 6.55 13.07
N VAL A 107 -23.34 5.46 13.28
CA VAL A 107 -22.83 4.63 12.19
C VAL A 107 -23.07 3.12 12.42
N THR A 108 -23.14 2.38 11.32
CA THR A 108 -23.31 0.91 11.28
C THR A 108 -22.31 0.17 12.17
N LEU A 109 -22.73 -0.99 12.69
CA LEU A 109 -21.88 -1.83 13.52
C LEU A 109 -20.61 -2.28 12.78
N THR A 110 -20.72 -2.63 11.50
CA THR A 110 -19.57 -3.05 10.67
C THR A 110 -18.49 -1.97 10.58
N LYS A 111 -18.85 -0.70 10.35
CA LYS A 111 -17.88 0.40 10.33
C LYS A 111 -17.29 0.68 11.73
N LYS A 112 -18.04 0.42 12.82
CA LYS A 112 -17.52 0.49 14.20
C LYS A 112 -16.56 -0.66 14.55
N GLU A 113 -16.74 -1.85 13.97
CA GLU A 113 -15.78 -2.96 14.10
C GLU A 113 -14.51 -2.70 13.29
N ILE A 114 -14.66 -2.15 12.07
CA ILE A 114 -13.55 -1.69 11.24
C ILE A 114 -12.75 -0.58 11.94
N LEU A 115 -13.42 0.38 12.59
CA LEU A 115 -12.79 1.45 13.37
C LEU A 115 -11.79 0.92 14.40
N GLY A 116 -12.10 -0.19 15.09
CA GLY A 116 -11.19 -0.85 16.03
C GLY A 116 -9.90 -1.37 15.36
N GLY A 117 -10.03 -1.98 14.18
CA GLY A 117 -8.88 -2.38 13.36
C GLY A 117 -8.09 -1.20 12.79
N CYS A 118 -8.76 -0.11 12.43
CA CYS A 118 -8.12 1.14 11.98
C CYS A 118 -7.32 1.81 13.11
N CYS A 119 -7.82 1.79 14.35
CA CYS A 119 -7.08 2.27 15.53
C CYS A 119 -5.84 1.40 15.80
N LEU A 120 -5.98 0.07 15.73
CA LEU A 120 -4.86 -0.86 15.86
C LEU A 120 -3.78 -0.60 14.80
N LEU A 121 -4.18 -0.46 13.53
CA LEU A 121 -3.29 -0.16 12.41
C LEU A 121 -2.55 1.18 12.59
N CYS A 122 -3.21 2.19 13.16
CA CYS A 122 -2.62 3.50 13.41
C CYS A 122 -1.46 3.41 14.42
N VAL A 123 -1.70 2.77 15.57
CA VAL A 123 -0.66 2.57 16.59
C VAL A 123 0.47 1.66 16.07
N CYS A 124 0.15 0.57 15.37
CA CYS A 124 1.17 -0.27 14.75
C CYS A 124 2.10 0.55 13.84
N ARG A 125 1.56 1.49 13.04
CA ARG A 125 2.37 2.37 12.17
C ARG A 125 3.18 3.41 12.93
N GLN A 126 2.68 3.93 14.06
CA GLN A 126 3.44 4.84 14.93
C GLN A 126 4.59 4.13 15.66
N ARG A 127 4.53 2.80 15.79
CA ARG A 127 5.52 1.95 16.48
C ARG A 127 6.36 1.09 15.51
N ASN A 128 6.30 1.35 14.20
CA ASN A 128 6.96 0.59 13.12
C ASN A 128 6.69 -0.93 13.17
N TRP A 129 5.51 -1.34 13.66
CA TRP A 129 5.11 -2.74 13.74
C TRP A 129 4.52 -3.21 12.39
N PRO A 130 5.02 -4.30 11.78
CA PRO A 130 4.76 -4.66 10.39
C PRO A 130 3.37 -5.27 10.14
N VAL A 131 2.31 -4.46 10.23
CA VAL A 131 0.92 -4.87 9.98
C VAL A 131 0.39 -4.21 8.70
N SER A 132 0.00 -5.05 7.73
CA SER A 132 -0.63 -4.59 6.48
C SER A 132 -2.14 -4.36 6.66
N MET A 133 -2.73 -3.51 5.82
CA MET A 133 -4.19 -3.31 5.82
C MET A 133 -4.95 -4.57 5.39
N GLY A 134 -4.35 -5.39 4.51
CA GLY A 134 -4.89 -6.70 4.13
C GLY A 134 -4.95 -7.69 5.28
N THR A 135 -3.97 -7.63 6.19
CA THR A 135 -3.96 -8.44 7.42
C THR A 135 -5.13 -8.05 8.33
N VAL A 136 -5.37 -6.74 8.49
CA VAL A 136 -6.48 -6.21 9.31
C VAL A 136 -7.85 -6.53 8.67
N GLY A 137 -7.99 -6.35 7.36
CA GLY A 137 -9.22 -6.73 6.63
C GLY A 137 -9.53 -8.22 6.76
N TYR A 138 -8.53 -9.08 6.59
CA TYR A 138 -8.66 -10.53 6.77
C TYR A 138 -9.08 -10.90 8.20
N LEU A 139 -8.44 -10.35 9.23
CA LEU A 139 -8.78 -10.62 10.64
C LEU A 139 -10.16 -10.08 11.05
N LEU A 140 -10.69 -9.07 10.35
CA LEU A 140 -12.03 -8.54 10.60
C LEU A 140 -13.14 -9.20 9.76
N GLY A 141 -12.79 -9.90 8.68
CA GLY A 141 -13.76 -10.33 7.65
C GLY A 141 -14.28 -9.15 6.81
N ALA A 142 -13.53 -8.06 6.71
CA ALA A 142 -13.93 -6.81 6.06
C ALA A 142 -13.17 -6.58 4.74
N ASP A 143 -13.82 -5.94 3.76
CA ASP A 143 -13.14 -5.57 2.52
C ASP A 143 -12.11 -4.42 2.72
N ASN A 144 -11.01 -4.50 1.98
CA ASN A 144 -9.89 -3.57 2.06
C ASN A 144 -10.25 -2.14 1.67
N SER A 145 -11.25 -1.92 0.79
CA SER A 145 -11.70 -0.56 0.46
C SER A 145 -12.43 0.10 1.64
N ALA A 146 -13.23 -0.67 2.38
CA ALA A 146 -13.94 -0.21 3.58
C ALA A 146 -12.96 0.04 4.75
N VAL A 147 -11.94 -0.82 4.93
CA VAL A 147 -10.87 -0.54 5.90
C VAL A 147 -10.06 0.70 5.49
N GLY A 148 -9.86 0.93 4.19
CA GLY A 148 -9.20 2.11 3.65
C GLY A 148 -9.94 3.42 3.93
N SER A 149 -11.24 3.48 3.64
CA SER A 149 -12.04 4.70 3.82
C SER A 149 -12.22 5.07 5.29
N VAL A 150 -12.51 4.10 6.16
CA VAL A 150 -12.63 4.32 7.62
C VAL A 150 -11.29 4.75 8.23
N TYR A 151 -10.16 4.25 7.73
CA TYR A 151 -8.83 4.68 8.18
C TYR A 151 -8.51 6.12 7.78
N GLN A 152 -8.88 6.56 6.57
CA GLN A 152 -8.74 7.97 6.15
C GLN A 152 -9.64 8.90 6.96
N GLU A 153 -10.87 8.48 7.25
CA GLU A 153 -11.83 9.22 8.08
C GLU A 153 -11.35 9.34 9.54
N LEU A 154 -10.75 8.29 10.10
CA LEU A 154 -10.12 8.29 11.43
C LEU A 154 -8.95 9.29 11.47
N ILE A 155 -8.03 9.23 10.50
CA ILE A 155 -6.91 10.19 10.39
C ILE A 155 -7.42 11.63 10.30
N LYS A 156 -8.40 11.90 9.43
CA LYS A 156 -8.94 13.24 9.19
C LYS A 156 -9.70 13.80 10.41
N SER A 157 -10.32 12.94 11.22
CA SER A 157 -11.12 13.37 12.38
C SER A 157 -10.32 13.50 13.68
N LEU A 158 -9.18 12.81 13.80
CA LEU A 158 -8.24 12.97 14.92
C LEU A 158 -6.99 13.81 14.59
N ASN A 159 -6.87 14.32 13.35
CA ASN A 159 -5.72 15.09 12.85
C ASN A 159 -4.35 14.39 13.05
N ILE A 160 -4.34 13.05 13.00
CA ILE A 160 -3.12 12.25 13.20
C ILE A 160 -2.24 12.31 11.94
N GLN A 161 -0.94 12.58 12.10
CA GLN A 161 0.00 12.50 10.98
C GLN A 161 0.09 11.07 10.45
N ALA A 162 -0.09 10.91 9.14
CA ALA A 162 -0.25 9.62 8.49
C ALA A 162 1.10 8.90 8.27
N THR A 163 1.68 8.32 9.33
CA THR A 163 2.92 7.54 9.24
C THR A 163 2.77 6.38 8.25
N THR A 164 3.61 6.35 7.22
CA THR A 164 3.73 5.23 6.29
C THR A 164 4.53 4.10 6.92
N ALA A 165 4.03 2.86 6.89
CA ALA A 165 4.78 1.70 7.38
C ALA A 165 6.09 1.49 6.58
N GLY A 166 7.18 1.17 7.27
CA GLY A 166 8.45 0.84 6.64
C GLY A 166 8.35 -0.43 5.79
N ILE A 167 8.91 -0.38 4.58
CA ILE A 167 9.00 -1.56 3.70
C ILE A 167 10.06 -2.54 4.25
N THR A 168 11.08 -2.03 4.94
CA THR A 168 12.09 -2.77 5.73
C THR A 168 11.46 -3.69 6.76
N ASP A 169 10.56 -3.14 7.58
CA ASP A 169 9.98 -3.83 8.75
C ASP A 169 9.05 -4.95 8.27
N LEU A 170 8.30 -4.69 7.19
CA LEU A 170 7.51 -5.69 6.47
C LEU A 170 8.42 -6.76 5.83
N MET A 171 9.51 -6.37 5.17
CA MET A 171 10.46 -7.28 4.52
C MET A 171 11.04 -8.30 5.51
N GLU A 172 11.42 -7.89 6.72
CA GLU A 172 11.90 -8.82 7.75
C GLU A 172 10.87 -9.90 8.04
N SER A 173 9.64 -9.50 8.41
CA SER A 173 8.57 -10.45 8.72
C SER A 173 8.27 -11.40 7.56
N PHE A 174 8.20 -10.90 6.31
CA PHE A 174 7.92 -11.73 5.14
C PHE A 174 9.07 -12.67 4.78
N CYS A 175 10.34 -12.28 4.92
CA CYS A 175 11.46 -13.19 4.63
C CYS A 175 11.52 -14.37 5.60
N TYR A 176 11.09 -14.18 6.85
CA TYR A 176 10.95 -15.28 7.82
C TYR A 176 9.75 -16.20 7.55
N GLU A 177 8.75 -15.79 6.75
CA GLU A 177 7.68 -16.69 6.29
C GLU A 177 8.16 -17.69 5.22
N PHE A 178 9.18 -17.33 4.42
CA PHE A 178 9.77 -18.20 3.41
C PHE A 178 10.61 -19.31 4.06
N LYS A 179 10.13 -20.56 3.99
CA LYS A 179 10.76 -21.74 4.63
C LYS A 179 11.93 -22.30 3.82
N LEU A 180 12.93 -21.46 3.59
CA LEU A 180 14.12 -21.70 2.76
C LEU A 180 15.38 -22.11 3.55
N GLY A 181 15.29 -22.28 4.88
CA GLY A 181 16.44 -22.63 5.70
C GLY A 181 16.99 -24.04 5.41
N PRO A 182 18.27 -24.32 5.76
CA PRO A 182 18.97 -25.57 5.41
C PRO A 182 18.38 -26.85 6.06
N GLN A 183 17.46 -26.73 7.03
CA GLN A 183 16.73 -27.85 7.61
C GLN A 183 15.39 -28.15 6.89
N GLN A 184 14.99 -27.33 5.91
CA GLN A 184 13.63 -27.31 5.37
C GLN A 184 13.57 -27.57 3.86
N VAL A 185 14.70 -27.45 3.15
CA VAL A 185 14.85 -27.53 1.69
C VAL A 185 16.20 -28.18 1.37
N GLU A 186 16.31 -28.82 0.20
CA GLU A 186 17.57 -29.30 -0.40
C GLU A 186 18.69 -28.24 -0.35
N GLU A 187 19.90 -28.63 0.04
CA GLU A 187 21.03 -27.74 0.36
C GLU A 187 21.30 -26.69 -0.72
N VAL A 188 21.32 -27.10 -1.99
CA VAL A 188 21.56 -26.24 -3.17
C VAL A 188 20.53 -25.11 -3.31
N LEU A 189 19.30 -25.36 -2.87
CA LEU A 189 18.16 -24.45 -2.95
C LEU A 189 17.91 -23.71 -1.62
N SER A 190 18.52 -24.18 -0.53
CA SER A 190 18.45 -23.55 0.78
C SER A 190 19.27 -22.26 0.84
N GLU A 191 18.92 -21.36 1.77
CA GLU A 191 19.67 -20.15 2.04
C GLU A 191 19.68 -19.77 3.53
N SER A 192 20.68 -18.97 3.90
CA SER A 192 20.69 -18.30 5.20
C SER A 192 19.76 -17.07 5.18
N PRO A 193 18.86 -16.88 6.17
CA PRO A 193 17.85 -15.83 6.12
C PRO A 193 18.46 -14.42 6.18
N GLN A 194 19.59 -14.24 6.89
CA GLN A 194 20.30 -12.96 6.95
C GLN A 194 20.86 -12.55 5.58
N ARG A 195 21.59 -13.45 4.89
CA ARG A 195 22.16 -13.16 3.56
C ARG A 195 21.09 -12.91 2.50
N LEU A 196 19.91 -13.52 2.66
CA LEU A 196 18.72 -13.23 1.86
C LEU A 196 18.19 -11.83 2.17
N LEU A 197 17.99 -11.49 3.46
CA LEU A 197 17.55 -10.17 3.91
C LEU A 197 18.46 -9.03 3.43
N ASP A 198 19.78 -9.17 3.59
CA ASP A 198 20.77 -8.17 3.16
C ASP A 198 20.61 -7.84 1.66
N ARG A 199 20.45 -8.88 0.83
CA ARG A 199 20.32 -8.73 -0.62
C ARG A 199 18.93 -8.24 -1.03
N VAL A 200 17.87 -8.65 -0.35
CA VAL A 200 16.50 -8.14 -0.60
C VAL A 200 16.40 -6.66 -0.22
N SER A 201 17.01 -6.26 0.90
CA SER A 201 17.12 -4.86 1.31
C SER A 201 17.82 -4.03 0.23
N ALA A 202 18.99 -4.49 -0.21
CA ALA A 202 19.77 -3.80 -1.25
C ALA A 202 19.03 -3.68 -2.61
N LEU A 203 18.18 -4.67 -2.95
CA LEU A 203 17.30 -4.63 -4.13
C LEU A 203 16.09 -3.72 -3.95
N ILE A 204 15.49 -3.63 -2.75
CA ILE A 204 14.35 -2.76 -2.45
C ILE A 204 14.78 -1.29 -2.41
N GLU A 205 15.95 -1.00 -1.85
CA GLU A 205 16.57 0.33 -1.93
C GLU A 205 16.86 0.72 -3.39
N LEU A 206 17.41 -0.20 -4.20
CA LEU A 206 17.59 0.03 -5.64
C LEU A 206 16.24 0.28 -6.35
N ALA A 207 15.19 -0.45 -5.97
CA ALA A 207 13.84 -0.26 -6.49
C ALA A 207 13.21 1.08 -6.03
N ALA A 208 13.67 1.68 -4.93
CA ALA A 208 13.32 3.03 -4.52
C ALA A 208 14.03 4.07 -5.39
N ASP A 209 15.36 3.96 -5.53
CA ASP A 209 16.20 4.83 -6.37
C ASP A 209 15.71 4.86 -7.85
N THR A 210 15.09 3.79 -8.35
CA THR A 210 14.60 3.67 -9.73
C THR A 210 13.07 3.72 -9.89
N TRP A 211 12.34 4.30 -8.94
CA TRP A 211 10.88 4.55 -9.03
C TRP A 211 9.98 3.30 -9.19
N ILE A 212 10.48 2.11 -8.80
CA ILE A 212 9.71 0.86 -8.80
C ILE A 212 8.85 0.74 -7.53
N VAL A 213 9.23 1.38 -6.42
CA VAL A 213 8.50 1.37 -5.13
C VAL A 213 7.30 2.33 -5.13
N THR A 214 7.42 3.52 -5.71
CA THR A 214 6.51 4.65 -5.47
C THR A 214 5.06 4.37 -5.93
N GLY A 215 4.10 4.62 -5.04
CA GLY A 215 2.66 4.50 -5.33
C GLY A 215 2.14 3.06 -5.50
N ARG A 216 2.89 2.04 -5.06
CA ARG A 216 2.61 0.62 -5.34
C ARG A 216 2.48 -0.21 -4.06
N GLN A 217 1.87 -1.39 -4.20
CA GLN A 217 1.72 -2.34 -3.10
C GLN A 217 3.07 -2.98 -2.73
N PRO A 218 3.48 -3.00 -1.45
CA PRO A 218 4.81 -3.47 -1.05
C PRO A 218 4.95 -5.00 -1.14
N LEU A 219 3.92 -5.77 -0.79
CA LEU A 219 4.00 -7.23 -0.73
C LEU A 219 4.40 -7.89 -2.07
N PRO A 220 3.78 -7.58 -3.24
CA PRO A 220 4.24 -8.12 -4.52
C PRO A 220 5.67 -7.71 -4.90
N LEU A 221 6.16 -6.56 -4.42
CA LEU A 221 7.53 -6.11 -4.65
C LEU A 221 8.53 -6.86 -3.76
N ILE A 222 8.22 -7.07 -2.48
CA ILE A 222 9.02 -7.91 -1.57
C ILE A 222 9.09 -9.33 -2.14
N MET A 223 7.96 -9.94 -2.50
CA MET A 223 7.92 -11.28 -3.09
C MET A 223 8.79 -11.42 -4.36
N GLY A 224 8.75 -10.42 -5.25
CA GLY A 224 9.60 -10.40 -6.45
C GLY A 224 11.08 -10.22 -6.12
N SER A 225 11.40 -9.33 -5.17
CA SER A 225 12.77 -9.06 -4.73
C SER A 225 13.40 -10.27 -4.03
N VAL A 226 12.64 -10.99 -3.21
CA VAL A 226 13.04 -12.25 -2.57
C VAL A 226 13.39 -13.33 -3.60
N TYR A 227 12.59 -13.47 -4.66
CA TYR A 227 12.87 -14.41 -5.75
C TYR A 227 14.18 -14.07 -6.51
N VAL A 228 14.37 -12.80 -6.87
CA VAL A 228 15.61 -12.33 -7.56
C VAL A 228 16.84 -12.43 -6.64
N ALA A 229 16.71 -12.14 -5.35
CA ALA A 229 17.77 -12.33 -4.37
C ALA A 229 18.16 -13.81 -4.24
N TRP A 230 17.17 -14.71 -4.11
CA TRP A 230 17.39 -16.15 -4.02
C TRP A 230 18.06 -16.72 -5.28
N GLN A 231 17.59 -16.34 -6.48
CA GLN A 231 18.21 -16.76 -7.74
C GLN A 231 19.66 -16.29 -7.83
N SER A 232 19.92 -15.00 -7.60
CA SER A 232 21.27 -14.42 -7.73
C SER A 232 22.30 -14.93 -6.70
N LEU A 233 21.87 -15.56 -5.60
CA LEU A 233 22.78 -16.15 -4.62
C LEU A 233 23.41 -17.47 -5.12
N ASN A 234 22.73 -18.22 -5.99
CA ASN A 234 23.29 -19.38 -6.70
C ASN A 234 22.63 -19.50 -8.10
N PRO A 235 22.97 -18.62 -9.06
CA PRO A 235 22.29 -18.51 -10.35
C PRO A 235 22.37 -19.80 -11.18
N MET A 236 23.54 -20.46 -11.19
CA MET A 236 23.78 -21.68 -11.99
C MET A 236 22.81 -22.80 -11.65
N ALA A 237 22.45 -22.94 -10.37
CA ALA A 237 21.47 -23.94 -9.93
C ALA A 237 20.02 -23.43 -9.96
N ARG A 238 19.80 -22.12 -9.73
CA ARG A 238 18.46 -21.58 -9.39
C ARG A 238 17.72 -20.91 -10.55
N MET A 239 18.40 -20.53 -11.64
CA MET A 239 17.74 -19.90 -12.80
C MET A 239 16.72 -20.81 -13.52
N LYS A 240 16.84 -22.13 -13.39
CA LYS A 240 15.88 -23.11 -13.94
C LYS A 240 14.51 -23.12 -13.24
N TYR A 241 14.35 -22.47 -12.07
CA TYR A 241 13.10 -22.48 -11.31
C TYR A 241 12.28 -21.22 -11.57
N THR A 242 11.05 -21.40 -12.05
CA THR A 242 10.06 -20.33 -12.20
C THR A 242 9.54 -19.82 -10.84
N PHE A 243 9.00 -18.61 -10.82
CA PHE A 243 8.42 -18.01 -9.62
C PHE A 243 7.39 -18.89 -8.89
N THR A 244 6.61 -19.69 -9.64
CA THR A 244 5.59 -20.58 -9.05
C THR A 244 6.17 -21.85 -8.45
N THR A 245 7.30 -22.38 -8.95
CA THR A 245 8.00 -23.49 -8.28
C THR A 245 8.76 -22.97 -7.06
N PHE A 246 9.37 -21.78 -7.14
CA PHE A 246 9.97 -21.10 -5.99
C PHE A 246 8.97 -20.90 -4.83
N CYS A 247 7.77 -20.37 -5.08
CA CYS A 247 6.75 -20.16 -4.03
C CYS A 247 6.30 -21.49 -3.37
N LYS A 248 6.30 -22.60 -4.12
CA LYS A 248 6.03 -23.94 -3.58
C LYS A 248 7.19 -24.46 -2.72
N ILE A 249 8.44 -24.27 -3.15
CA ILE A 249 9.65 -24.64 -2.40
C ILE A 249 9.70 -23.89 -1.06
N GLY A 250 9.43 -22.58 -1.06
CA GLY A 250 9.34 -21.75 0.14
C GLY A 250 8.12 -22.02 1.04
N LYS A 251 7.23 -22.94 0.65
CA LYS A 251 6.01 -23.37 1.39
C LYS A 251 5.06 -22.22 1.77
N VAL A 252 4.99 -21.19 0.92
CA VAL A 252 4.12 -20.02 1.11
C VAL A 252 2.66 -20.38 0.79
N PRO A 253 1.66 -19.97 1.60
CA PRO A 253 0.25 -20.28 1.36
C PRO A 253 -0.23 -19.86 -0.03
N GLU A 254 -0.81 -20.79 -0.79
CA GLU A 254 -1.17 -20.58 -2.20
C GLU A 254 -2.20 -19.46 -2.38
N GLN A 255 -3.13 -19.29 -1.44
CA GLN A 255 -4.14 -18.23 -1.48
C GLN A 255 -3.51 -16.82 -1.41
N SER A 256 -2.31 -16.69 -0.84
CA SER A 256 -1.57 -15.43 -0.76
C SER A 256 -0.91 -15.11 -2.11
N TRP A 257 0.00 -15.99 -2.57
CA TRP A 257 0.78 -15.71 -3.77
C TRP A 257 0.02 -15.88 -5.08
N ARG A 258 -1.04 -16.70 -5.15
CA ARG A 258 -1.85 -16.86 -6.37
C ARG A 258 -2.56 -15.55 -6.75
N LYS A 259 -3.01 -14.75 -5.76
CA LYS A 259 -3.67 -13.45 -5.99
C LYS A 259 -2.70 -12.36 -6.44
N SER A 260 -1.46 -12.38 -5.93
CA SER A 260 -0.43 -11.38 -6.25
C SER A 260 0.48 -11.77 -7.43
N ARG A 261 0.47 -13.04 -7.87
CA ARG A 261 1.37 -13.66 -8.88
C ARG A 261 1.68 -12.73 -10.05
N ASP A 262 0.66 -12.26 -10.75
CA ASP A 262 0.83 -11.50 -12.00
C ASP A 262 1.32 -10.08 -11.76
N THR A 263 1.13 -9.54 -10.55
CA THR A 263 1.73 -8.28 -10.11
C THR A 263 3.17 -8.49 -9.67
N ALA A 264 3.47 -9.58 -8.95
CA ALA A 264 4.82 -9.92 -8.51
C ALA A 264 5.75 -10.20 -9.71
N LEU A 265 5.27 -10.95 -10.72
CA LEU A 265 5.99 -11.17 -11.99
C LEU A 265 6.27 -9.84 -12.72
N LYS A 266 5.31 -8.90 -12.75
CA LYS A 266 5.54 -7.55 -13.31
C LYS A 266 6.59 -6.76 -12.52
N ARG A 267 6.67 -6.92 -11.19
CA ARG A 267 7.75 -6.32 -10.37
C ARG A 267 9.11 -6.99 -10.62
N VAL A 268 9.16 -8.31 -10.81
CA VAL A 268 10.38 -9.04 -11.18
C VAL A 268 10.92 -8.54 -12.52
N ASN A 269 10.07 -8.45 -13.55
CA ASN A 269 10.49 -7.99 -14.87
C ASN A 269 11.01 -6.54 -14.84
N GLU A 270 10.31 -5.61 -14.16
CA GLU A 270 10.78 -4.23 -14.02
C GLU A 270 12.13 -4.13 -13.26
N LEU A 271 12.35 -4.97 -12.26
CA LEU A 271 13.61 -5.04 -11.50
C LEU A 271 14.73 -5.61 -12.36
N LEU A 272 14.46 -6.64 -13.17
CA LEU A 272 15.40 -7.20 -14.14
C LEU A 272 15.72 -6.22 -15.27
N GLU A 273 14.76 -5.43 -15.78
CA GLU A 273 15.02 -4.32 -16.72
C GLU A 273 16.01 -3.30 -16.15
N VAL A 274 15.84 -2.91 -14.88
CA VAL A 274 16.74 -1.97 -14.18
C VAL A 274 18.14 -2.57 -14.01
N LEU A 275 18.23 -3.83 -13.58
CA LEU A 275 19.50 -4.54 -13.44
C LEU A 275 20.18 -4.76 -14.81
N CYS A 276 19.43 -5.00 -15.89
CA CYS A 276 19.94 -5.00 -17.28
C CYS A 276 20.57 -3.65 -17.65
N LYS A 277 19.88 -2.53 -17.38
CA LYS A 277 20.38 -1.18 -17.67
C LYS A 277 21.68 -0.88 -16.91
N LEU A 278 21.77 -1.26 -15.64
CA LEU A 278 22.96 -1.06 -14.81
C LEU A 278 24.10 -2.02 -15.16
N GLY A 279 23.80 -3.26 -15.53
CA GLY A 279 24.78 -4.24 -16.00
C GLY A 279 25.53 -3.79 -17.25
N ARG A 280 24.87 -3.08 -18.17
CA ARG A 280 25.50 -2.50 -19.37
C ARG A 280 26.57 -1.43 -19.06
N GLU A 281 26.58 -0.88 -17.84
CA GLU A 281 27.58 0.09 -17.39
C GLU A 281 28.76 -0.52 -16.62
N LEU A 282 28.78 -1.83 -16.39
CA LEU A 282 29.92 -2.53 -15.79
C LEU A 282 31.14 -2.47 -16.73
N PRO A 283 32.29 -1.88 -16.32
CA PRO A 283 33.42 -1.62 -17.24
C PRO A 283 33.99 -2.85 -17.95
N TRP A 284 33.90 -4.03 -17.33
CA TRP A 284 34.41 -5.28 -17.89
C TRP A 284 33.51 -5.91 -18.96
N LEU A 285 32.22 -5.57 -19.01
CA LEU A 285 31.29 -6.11 -20.01
C LEU A 285 31.33 -5.36 -21.35
N ARG A 286 31.97 -4.18 -21.42
CA ARG A 286 32.27 -3.43 -22.66
C ARG A 286 31.11 -3.29 -23.66
N GLY A 287 29.86 -3.21 -23.19
CA GLY A 287 28.67 -3.08 -24.04
C GLY A 287 28.04 -4.39 -24.52
N ALA A 288 28.47 -5.56 -24.01
CA ALA A 288 27.82 -6.83 -24.27
C ALA A 288 26.32 -6.80 -23.92
N ALA A 289 25.52 -7.59 -24.65
CA ALA A 289 24.09 -7.69 -24.43
C ALA A 289 23.77 -8.38 -23.09
N VAL A 290 23.43 -7.56 -22.09
CA VAL A 290 22.96 -8.05 -20.78
C VAL A 290 21.47 -8.35 -20.86
N GLU A 291 21.12 -9.64 -20.92
CA GLU A 291 19.76 -10.18 -20.89
C GLU A 291 19.33 -10.62 -19.48
N HIS A 292 18.01 -10.73 -19.24
CA HIS A 292 17.42 -11.16 -17.96
C HIS A 292 18.05 -12.46 -17.39
N ASN A 293 18.39 -13.42 -18.25
CA ASN A 293 18.99 -14.68 -17.84
C ASN A 293 20.43 -14.52 -17.29
N THR A 294 21.20 -13.63 -17.91
CA THR A 294 22.60 -13.35 -17.56
C THR A 294 22.73 -12.38 -16.39
N VAL A 295 21.77 -11.46 -16.21
CA VAL A 295 21.73 -10.50 -15.09
C VAL A 295 21.95 -11.16 -13.74
N ALA A 296 21.36 -12.34 -13.51
CA ALA A 296 21.33 -12.99 -12.21
C ALA A 296 22.72 -13.28 -11.61
N THR A 297 23.76 -13.46 -12.44
CA THR A 297 25.15 -13.64 -11.97
C THR A 297 25.79 -12.32 -11.53
N LEU A 298 25.38 -11.20 -12.16
CA LEU A 298 25.98 -9.87 -12.01
C LEU A 298 25.36 -9.05 -10.85
N VAL A 299 24.22 -9.49 -10.29
CA VAL A 299 23.47 -8.74 -9.26
C VAL A 299 24.33 -8.36 -8.07
N ASP A 300 25.24 -9.23 -7.62
CA ASP A 300 26.09 -8.95 -6.45
C ASP A 300 27.02 -7.75 -6.69
N ASP A 301 27.60 -7.63 -7.89
CA ASP A 301 28.49 -6.52 -8.26
C ASP A 301 27.72 -5.24 -8.62
N ILE A 302 26.54 -5.39 -9.23
CA ILE A 302 25.62 -4.27 -9.48
C ILE A 302 25.17 -3.65 -8.15
N LEU A 303 24.85 -4.47 -7.13
CA LEU A 303 24.43 -3.97 -5.82
C LEU A 303 25.57 -3.30 -5.04
N LYS A 304 26.80 -3.87 -5.06
CA LYS A 304 28.00 -3.23 -4.45
C LYS A 304 28.24 -1.82 -5.00
N HIS A 305 28.04 -1.61 -6.31
CA HIS A 305 28.37 -0.36 -6.98
C HIS A 305 27.14 0.49 -7.40
N ARG A 306 25.93 0.12 -6.95
CA ARG A 306 24.64 0.67 -7.40
C ARG A 306 24.59 2.19 -7.56
N LYS A 307 25.05 2.96 -6.56
CA LYS A 307 25.03 4.43 -6.60
C LYS A 307 25.92 5.02 -7.70
N ALA A 308 27.09 4.43 -7.94
CA ALA A 308 27.98 4.83 -9.02
C ALA A 308 27.44 4.42 -10.40
N LEU A 309 26.83 3.24 -10.50
CA LEU A 309 26.22 2.74 -11.74
C LEU A 309 24.98 3.55 -12.13
N LEU A 310 24.13 3.93 -11.17
CA LEU A 310 22.97 4.81 -11.39
C LEU A 310 23.39 6.17 -11.96
N LEU A 311 24.34 6.86 -11.31
CA LEU A 311 24.86 8.15 -11.76
C LEU A 311 25.52 8.05 -13.15
N ARG A 312 26.29 6.98 -13.40
CA ARG A 312 26.93 6.72 -14.70
C ARG A 312 25.89 6.47 -15.80
N ALA A 313 24.88 5.65 -15.53
CA ALA A 313 23.85 5.30 -16.49
C ALA A 313 22.99 6.52 -16.88
N VAL A 314 22.61 7.36 -15.90
CA VAL A 314 21.91 8.63 -16.15
C VAL A 314 22.78 9.56 -16.99
N LYS A 315 24.03 9.84 -16.59
CA LYS A 315 24.92 10.74 -17.32
C LYS A 315 25.19 10.30 -18.77
N LYS A 316 25.35 9.00 -18.99
CA LYS A 316 25.55 8.45 -20.35
C LYS A 316 24.29 8.61 -21.20
N TYR A 317 23.10 8.41 -20.63
CA TYR A 317 21.84 8.61 -21.34
C TYR A 317 21.60 10.08 -21.69
N GLU A 318 21.95 11.02 -20.79
CA GLU A 318 21.93 12.46 -21.06
C GLU A 318 22.88 12.84 -22.21
N GLN A 319 24.07 12.23 -22.26
CA GLN A 319 25.01 12.40 -23.38
C GLN A 319 24.49 11.82 -24.70
N GLN A 320 23.82 10.67 -24.68
CA GLN A 320 23.21 10.08 -25.88
C GLN A 320 22.09 10.99 -26.41
N LEU A 321 21.18 11.44 -25.54
CA LEU A 321 20.09 12.34 -25.91
C LEU A 321 20.59 13.68 -26.47
N GLN A 322 21.68 14.22 -25.93
CA GLN A 322 22.29 15.45 -26.44
C GLN A 322 22.91 15.27 -27.84
N ASN A 323 23.46 14.09 -28.14
CA ASN A 323 23.97 13.77 -29.48
C ASN A 323 22.82 13.61 -30.48
N GLU A 324 21.77 12.85 -30.14
CA GLU A 324 20.57 12.66 -30.97
C GLU A 324 19.91 14.00 -31.34
N LEU A 325 19.85 14.96 -30.39
CA LEU A 325 19.35 16.32 -30.59
C LEU A 325 20.29 17.23 -31.41
N SER A 326 21.55 16.85 -31.57
CA SER A 326 22.53 17.59 -32.39
C SER A 326 22.54 17.08 -33.83
N GLU A 327 22.49 15.76 -34.02
CA GLU A 327 22.44 15.10 -35.33
C GLU A 327 21.16 15.48 -36.11
N THR A 328 20.03 15.62 -35.43
CA THR A 328 18.77 16.07 -36.05
C THR A 328 18.78 17.53 -36.51
N GLN A 329 19.61 18.40 -35.92
CA GLN A 329 19.74 19.80 -36.37
C GLN A 329 20.63 19.93 -37.61
N THR A 330 21.61 19.02 -37.80
CA THR A 330 22.46 19.03 -39.00
C THR A 330 21.76 18.58 -40.28
N THR A 331 20.61 17.90 -40.19
CA THR A 331 19.89 17.38 -41.37
C THR A 331 18.88 18.34 -42.01
N GLU A 332 18.58 19.49 -41.40
CA GLU A 332 17.61 20.47 -41.94
C GLU A 332 18.27 21.65 -42.69
N CYS A 333 19.60 21.67 -42.80
CA CYS A 333 20.34 22.83 -43.35
C CYS A 333 20.67 22.75 -44.85
N ASP A 334 20.86 21.56 -45.41
CA ASP A 334 21.39 21.37 -46.78
C ASP A 334 20.33 20.80 -47.74
N ASN A 335 19.47 21.68 -48.27
CA ASN A 335 18.65 21.41 -49.46
C ASN A 335 18.24 22.71 -50.19
N ASP A 336 19.00 23.07 -51.21
CA ASP A 336 18.55 23.93 -52.32
C ASP A 336 19.21 23.41 -53.62
N PRO A 337 18.56 23.49 -54.80
CA PRO A 337 18.77 22.49 -55.85
C PRO A 337 19.87 22.81 -56.87
N SER A 338 20.36 21.76 -57.54
CA SER A 338 21.10 21.88 -58.80
C SER A 338 20.87 20.64 -59.67
N GLU A 339 20.24 20.82 -60.83
CA GLU A 339 20.07 19.77 -61.82
C GLU A 339 21.40 19.44 -62.53
N SER A 340 21.67 18.16 -62.83
CA SER A 340 21.77 17.70 -64.24
C SER A 340 22.30 16.25 -64.41
N ASN A 341 21.80 15.62 -65.48
CA ASN A 341 22.43 14.54 -66.28
C ASN A 341 22.83 13.18 -65.65
N ARG A 342 21.96 12.18 -65.92
CA ARG A 342 22.23 10.97 -66.75
C ARG A 342 23.59 10.25 -66.59
N SER A 343 23.60 8.97 -66.20
CA SER A 343 23.51 7.83 -67.16
C SER A 343 23.73 6.42 -66.54
N ASP A 344 22.93 5.46 -67.02
CA ASP A 344 23.28 4.07 -67.42
C ASP A 344 23.86 2.99 -66.47
N SER A 345 22.95 2.07 -66.08
CA SER A 345 22.90 0.66 -66.58
C SER A 345 23.51 -0.56 -65.83
N SER A 346 22.87 -1.73 -66.05
CA SER A 346 23.15 -3.13 -65.65
C SER A 346 23.14 -3.45 -64.14
N SER A 347 22.30 -4.34 -63.58
CA SER A 347 22.01 -5.79 -63.85
C SER A 347 23.10 -6.74 -63.28
N SER A 348 22.82 -7.99 -62.86
CA SER A 348 21.69 -8.87 -63.19
C SER A 348 21.29 -9.85 -62.05
N GLU A 349 19.99 -10.21 -62.04
CA GLU A 349 19.42 -11.58 -61.92
C GLU A 349 19.70 -12.52 -60.73
N THR A 350 18.60 -12.93 -60.09
CA THR A 350 18.43 -14.23 -59.40
C THR A 350 17.97 -15.32 -60.39
N PRO A 351 18.03 -16.61 -59.99
CA PRO A 351 16.83 -17.45 -60.19
C PRO A 351 16.42 -18.25 -58.93
N ALA A 352 15.19 -18.77 -58.91
CA ALA A 352 14.56 -19.44 -57.77
C ALA A 352 13.84 -20.75 -58.14
N VAL A 353 13.66 -21.64 -57.15
CA VAL A 353 12.81 -22.86 -57.14
C VAL A 353 12.40 -23.05 -55.66
N MET A 354 11.13 -22.92 -55.21
CA MET A 354 9.98 -23.86 -55.31
C MET A 354 10.29 -25.28 -54.78
N SER A 355 9.52 -25.98 -53.94
CA SER A 355 8.45 -25.69 -52.95
C SER A 355 8.60 -26.75 -51.82
N SER A 356 7.68 -27.39 -51.06
CA SER A 356 6.22 -27.48 -50.80
C SER A 356 6.08 -28.35 -49.51
N ASP A 357 5.06 -28.32 -48.63
CA ASP A 357 3.95 -27.37 -48.40
C ASP A 357 3.29 -27.56 -47.01
N GLN A 358 2.43 -26.60 -46.63
CA GLN A 358 1.29 -26.60 -45.67
C GLN A 358 1.16 -27.61 -44.49
N ALA A 359 0.96 -27.04 -43.29
CA ALA A 359 -0.14 -27.39 -42.37
C ALA A 359 -0.45 -26.20 -41.42
N GLU A 360 -1.71 -25.95 -41.09
CA GLU A 360 -2.18 -24.69 -40.47
C GLU A 360 -2.39 -24.78 -38.94
N CYS A 361 -2.32 -23.63 -38.26
CA CYS A 361 -3.25 -23.25 -37.20
C CYS A 361 -3.19 -21.72 -36.96
N GLU A 362 -4.36 -21.09 -36.86
CA GLU A 362 -4.51 -19.63 -36.89
C GLU A 362 -4.33 -18.98 -35.52
N ASN A 363 -3.89 -17.73 -35.49
CA ASN A 363 -4.30 -16.70 -34.53
C ASN A 363 -4.21 -15.34 -35.25
N PRO A 364 -5.15 -14.39 -35.01
CA PRO A 364 -5.23 -13.15 -35.79
C PRO A 364 -4.11 -12.16 -35.45
N ALA A 365 -3.72 -11.35 -36.44
CA ALA A 365 -2.79 -10.24 -36.24
C ALA A 365 -3.49 -9.03 -35.61
N ASP A 366 -2.87 -8.42 -34.61
CA ASP A 366 -3.08 -7.00 -34.32
C ASP A 366 -2.41 -6.20 -35.44
N GLU A 367 -3.16 -5.37 -36.18
CA GLU A 367 -2.59 -4.55 -37.25
C GLU A 367 -1.58 -3.53 -36.70
N GLU A 368 -0.38 -3.50 -37.26
CA GLU A 368 0.66 -2.55 -36.88
C GLU A 368 0.29 -1.13 -37.35
N ALA A 369 -0.40 -0.40 -36.47
CA ALA A 369 -0.71 1.02 -36.61
C ALA A 369 0.60 1.83 -36.71
N THR A 370 1.06 1.96 -37.95
CA THR A 370 2.34 2.54 -38.32
C THR A 370 2.30 4.06 -38.19
N ASP A 371 3.45 4.61 -37.76
CA ASP A 371 3.78 6.03 -37.62
C ASP A 371 2.88 6.90 -36.72
N CYS A 372 3.36 7.09 -35.50
CA CYS A 372 3.01 8.23 -34.64
C CYS A 372 4.28 8.67 -33.89
N GLN A 373 5.17 9.39 -34.58
CA GLN A 373 6.38 9.96 -33.97
C GLN A 373 6.07 10.72 -32.66
N PRO A 374 6.62 10.31 -31.50
CA PRO A 374 6.33 10.98 -30.23
C PRO A 374 6.98 12.37 -30.21
N SER A 375 6.15 13.40 -30.00
CA SER A 375 6.55 14.81 -30.01
C SER A 375 7.77 15.10 -29.11
N PRO A 376 8.63 16.07 -29.49
CA PRO A 376 9.94 16.29 -28.84
C PRO A 376 9.87 16.77 -27.37
N THR A 377 8.67 17.04 -26.85
CA THR A 377 8.41 17.45 -25.47
C THR A 377 7.96 16.31 -24.55
N HIS A 378 7.82 15.07 -25.03
CA HIS A 378 7.41 13.95 -24.16
C HIS A 378 8.49 13.62 -23.11
N TRP A 379 8.12 13.74 -21.82
CA TRP A 379 9.00 13.44 -20.67
C TRP A 379 9.61 12.03 -20.72
N GLY A 380 8.92 11.06 -21.36
CA GLY A 380 9.40 9.70 -21.55
C GLY A 380 10.73 9.57 -22.30
N LYS A 381 11.11 10.56 -23.11
CA LYS A 381 12.41 10.61 -23.82
C LYS A 381 13.54 11.25 -23.00
N ARG A 382 13.27 11.84 -21.82
CA ARG A 382 14.24 12.70 -21.09
C ARG A 382 14.99 12.03 -19.94
N HIS A 383 14.52 10.89 -19.43
CA HIS A 383 15.15 10.23 -18.27
C HIS A 383 15.21 8.71 -18.41
N LEU A 384 16.39 8.12 -18.14
CA LEU A 384 16.64 6.68 -18.27
C LEU A 384 15.81 5.83 -17.30
N PHE A 385 15.59 6.34 -16.09
CA PHE A 385 14.79 5.72 -15.04
C PHE A 385 13.55 6.59 -14.79
N LEU A 386 12.38 6.03 -15.09
CA LEU A 386 11.08 6.68 -14.93
C LEU A 386 10.11 5.70 -14.25
N PRO A 387 9.13 6.20 -13.47
CA PRO A 387 8.03 5.38 -12.99
C PRO A 387 7.40 4.63 -14.17
N PRO A 388 7.24 3.29 -14.13
CA PRO A 388 6.85 2.53 -15.33
C PRO A 388 5.50 2.90 -15.95
N CYS A 389 4.62 3.58 -15.22
CA CYS A 389 3.37 4.17 -15.73
C CYS A 389 3.57 5.37 -16.67
N VAL A 390 4.77 5.98 -16.71
CA VAL A 390 5.15 7.07 -17.64
C VAL A 390 5.71 6.52 -18.95
N LYS A 391 6.26 5.29 -18.96
CA LYS A 391 6.70 4.61 -20.19
C LYS A 391 5.53 4.33 -21.14
N SER A 392 4.41 3.89 -20.57
CA SER A 392 3.18 3.59 -21.30
C SER A 392 2.38 4.88 -21.51
N CYS A 393 2.47 5.50 -22.68
CA CYS A 393 1.55 6.55 -23.07
C CYS A 393 0.12 6.04 -22.93
N LYS A 394 -0.71 6.71 -22.12
CA LYS A 394 -2.16 6.49 -22.19
C LYS A 394 -2.59 6.88 -23.60
N ARG A 395 -3.46 6.08 -24.25
CA ARG A 395 -4.15 6.52 -25.47
C ARG A 395 -4.82 7.86 -25.14
N GLN A 396 -4.34 8.94 -25.76
CA GLN A 396 -4.95 10.25 -25.61
C GLN A 396 -6.37 10.13 -26.13
N LYS A 397 -7.37 10.46 -25.30
CA LYS A 397 -8.69 10.74 -25.86
C LYS A 397 -8.48 11.93 -26.80
N VAL A 398 -8.91 11.79 -28.05
CA VAL A 398 -9.13 12.95 -28.92
C VAL A 398 -10.01 13.90 -28.11
N ASP A 399 -9.56 15.14 -27.94
CA ASP A 399 -10.33 16.12 -27.20
C ASP A 399 -11.69 16.27 -27.88
N VAL A 400 -12.76 16.10 -27.12
CA VAL A 400 -14.13 16.20 -27.64
C VAL A 400 -14.27 17.65 -28.14
N PRO A 401 -14.66 17.87 -29.42
CA PRO A 401 -14.82 19.22 -29.94
C PRO A 401 -15.80 20.00 -29.05
N GLN A 402 -15.58 21.31 -28.93
CA GLN A 402 -16.44 22.15 -28.09
C GLN A 402 -17.88 22.06 -28.59
N LEU A 403 -18.74 21.46 -27.77
CA LEU A 403 -20.16 21.30 -28.07
C LEU A 403 -20.86 22.63 -27.79
N GLU A 404 -21.36 23.28 -28.84
CA GLU A 404 -22.20 24.48 -28.76
C GLU A 404 -23.63 24.10 -28.33
N VAL A 405 -23.75 23.51 -27.13
CA VAL A 405 -25.03 23.18 -26.48
C VAL A 405 -25.31 24.27 -25.45
N THR A 406 -26.36 25.04 -25.72
CA THR A 406 -26.87 26.12 -24.86
C THR A 406 -27.87 25.59 -23.83
N GLY A 407 -28.62 24.54 -24.16
CA GLY A 407 -29.69 23.98 -23.34
C GLY A 407 -31.07 24.61 -23.55
N ASP A 408 -31.14 25.68 -24.34
CA ASP A 408 -32.39 26.33 -24.80
C ASP A 408 -32.77 25.88 -26.24
N GLU A 409 -32.20 24.78 -26.73
CA GLU A 409 -32.52 24.21 -28.05
C GLU A 409 -33.93 23.57 -28.10
N ASP A 410 -34.67 23.83 -29.18
CA ASP A 410 -35.97 23.20 -29.45
C ASP A 410 -35.84 21.68 -29.64
N ILE A 411 -36.26 20.89 -28.64
CA ILE A 411 -36.32 19.43 -28.74
C ILE A 411 -37.54 19.03 -29.57
N SER A 412 -37.32 18.38 -30.72
CA SER A 412 -38.41 17.93 -31.58
C SER A 412 -39.15 16.71 -31.01
N ASP A 413 -40.45 16.61 -31.31
CA ASP A 413 -41.27 15.46 -30.91
C ASP A 413 -40.66 14.12 -31.38
N SER A 414 -39.98 14.10 -32.54
CA SER A 414 -39.29 12.91 -33.05
C SER A 414 -38.13 12.41 -32.18
N GLU A 415 -37.40 13.33 -31.52
CA GLU A 415 -36.34 12.97 -30.58
C GLU A 415 -36.96 12.41 -29.29
N ILE A 416 -38.05 13.01 -28.81
CA ILE A 416 -38.81 12.54 -27.64
C ILE A 416 -39.41 11.14 -27.92
N GLU A 417 -40.00 10.93 -29.09
CA GLU A 417 -40.56 9.65 -29.55
C GLU A 417 -39.51 8.54 -29.60
N SER A 418 -38.23 8.86 -29.87
CA SER A 418 -37.15 7.86 -29.88
C SER A 418 -36.94 7.17 -28.52
N TYR A 419 -37.29 7.83 -27.41
CA TYR A 419 -37.25 7.28 -26.06
C TYR A 419 -38.55 6.57 -25.65
N ILE A 420 -39.62 6.67 -26.45
CA ILE A 420 -40.93 6.07 -26.18
C ILE A 420 -41.04 4.74 -26.93
N ARG A 421 -41.14 3.63 -26.18
CA ARG A 421 -41.31 2.29 -26.78
C ARG A 421 -42.55 2.22 -27.67
N SER A 422 -42.36 1.64 -28.85
CA SER A 422 -43.44 1.35 -29.78
C SER A 422 -44.48 0.40 -29.17
N GLN A 423 -45.70 0.41 -29.71
CA GLN A 423 -46.77 -0.46 -29.24
C GLN A 423 -46.42 -1.96 -29.37
N ASP A 424 -45.59 -2.34 -30.33
CA ASP A 424 -45.20 -3.74 -30.55
C ASP A 424 -44.08 -4.19 -29.60
N GLU A 425 -43.13 -3.32 -29.26
CA GLU A 425 -42.20 -3.56 -28.14
C GLU A 425 -42.94 -3.70 -26.81
N ILE A 426 -43.99 -2.89 -26.57
CA ILE A 426 -44.83 -3.01 -25.38
C ILE A 426 -45.56 -4.37 -25.36
N LYS A 427 -46.12 -4.82 -26.49
CA LYS A 427 -46.75 -6.16 -26.60
C LYS A 427 -45.74 -7.28 -26.34
N LEU A 428 -44.54 -7.21 -26.92
CA LEU A 428 -43.45 -8.17 -26.72
C LEU A 428 -42.98 -8.19 -25.27
N TYR A 429 -42.75 -7.02 -24.66
CA TYR A 429 -42.36 -6.90 -23.25
C TYR A 429 -43.43 -7.48 -22.31
N LEU A 430 -44.72 -7.18 -22.55
CA LEU A 430 -45.83 -7.72 -21.75
C LEU A 430 -46.02 -9.24 -21.95
N LYS A 431 -45.66 -9.79 -23.11
CA LYS A 431 -45.63 -11.24 -23.34
C LYS A 431 -44.49 -11.90 -22.53
N ALA A 432 -43.26 -11.43 -22.72
CA ALA A 432 -42.10 -11.94 -22.01
C ALA A 432 -42.24 -11.81 -20.48
N GLN A 433 -42.83 -10.71 -19.97
CA GLN A 433 -43.09 -10.53 -18.54
C GLN A 433 -44.17 -11.48 -17.99
N LYS A 434 -45.10 -11.99 -18.82
CA LYS A 434 -46.07 -13.01 -18.41
C LYS A 434 -45.41 -14.40 -18.36
N GLU A 435 -44.59 -14.71 -19.36
CA GLU A 435 -43.84 -15.97 -19.44
C GLU A 435 -42.85 -16.08 -18.24
N LEU A 436 -42.14 -15.00 -17.92
CA LEU A 436 -41.28 -14.87 -16.72
C LEU A 436 -42.02 -14.82 -15.36
N LYS A 437 -43.36 -14.92 -15.35
CA LYS A 437 -44.20 -15.05 -14.14
C LYS A 437 -44.95 -16.38 -14.09
N GLN A 438 -44.73 -17.25 -15.08
CA GLN A 438 -45.34 -18.58 -15.19
C GLN A 438 -44.29 -19.70 -15.17
N ALA A 439 -43.01 -19.36 -15.41
CA ALA A 439 -41.84 -20.10 -14.94
C ALA A 439 -41.47 -19.72 -13.50
#